data_AF-A0A7J4JM20-F1
#
_entry.id   AF-A0A7J4JM20-F1
#
_cell.length_a   1.000
_cell.length_b   1.000
_cell.length_c   1.000
_cell.angle_alpha   90.00
_cell.angle_beta   90.00
_cell.angle_gamma   90.00
#
_symmetry.space_group_name_H-M   'P 1'
#
loop_
_entity.id
_entity.type
_entity.pdbx_description
1 polymer ?
#
loop_
_entity_poly.entity_id
_entity_poly.type
_entity_poly.pdbx_seq_one_letter_code
_entity_poly.pdbx_strand_id
1 'polypeptide(L)'
;MVNKEGIDKETEEYVSILKERLGQAYAIAESAREKKFDPSLSVEIKPASDVAARVEGIVGPPGIQNIIRSLEAEGKSRETIAYLVLKKIAAGEVIQGDKRTLIEQAVRTGVGILTEGVLVAPTEGISNFEIRSNPDGSDYLAVYFAGPIRSAGGTVAALAVVLADVARRQLGVGDFRPTDTLIERYLEEITVYGTRSAHLQYKPPDDDIRHIVRSCPVCIDGDPTEDDEVQVHRDTPGIPTNRVRSGIALVICEGIAQKAAKVNKYIKKIKLDWAWLEPVIKVAKKEGGAFSPKPDFRFLDESVAGRAIFAYPSSKGGWRLRYGRTRATGIMGKAIHPASMYLLDSFLAIGTQMKIERPGKSCVVTPCDSIMGPVVKLKDGSVVQPLTSEEAQKLVPYVEKILFLGDLLIS
;
A
#
# COMPACT_ATOMS: atom_id res chain seq x y z
N MET A 1 -0.89 3.47 25.38
CA MET A 1 -0.04 2.64 26.25
C MET A 1 -0.70 1.29 26.34
N VAL A 2 -0.30 0.34 25.50
CA VAL A 2 -0.68 -1.06 25.67
C VAL A 2 0.37 -1.62 26.62
N ASN A 3 -0.07 -2.08 27.79
CA ASN A 3 0.79 -2.76 28.75
C ASN A 3 1.58 -3.85 28.01
N LYS A 4 2.91 -3.82 28.12
CA LYS A 4 3.73 -5.02 27.99
C LYS A 4 3.48 -5.86 29.25
N GLU A 5 2.28 -6.41 29.38
CA GLU A 5 2.09 -7.60 30.20
C GLU A 5 2.87 -8.71 29.50
N GLY A 6 3.74 -9.38 30.25
CA GLY A 6 4.50 -10.51 29.74
C GLY A 6 3.55 -11.52 29.10
N ILE A 7 4.04 -12.19 28.06
CA ILE A 7 3.29 -13.27 27.41
C ILE A 7 2.90 -14.27 28.51
N ASP A 8 1.62 -14.58 28.64
CA ASP A 8 1.17 -15.52 29.64
C ASP A 8 1.70 -16.93 29.32
N LYS A 9 1.76 -17.80 30.32
CA LYS A 9 2.37 -19.13 30.19
C LYS A 9 1.72 -19.97 29.09
N GLU A 10 0.41 -19.87 28.89
CA GLU A 10 -0.30 -20.62 27.85
C GLU A 10 0.13 -20.13 26.45
N THR A 11 0.26 -18.82 26.26
CA THR A 11 0.78 -18.25 25.02
C THR A 11 2.26 -18.61 24.79
N GLU A 12 3.09 -18.66 25.83
CA GLU A 12 4.48 -19.12 25.72
C GLU A 12 4.57 -20.60 25.28
N GLU A 13 3.78 -21.47 25.90
CA GLU A 13 3.67 -22.89 25.54
C GLU A 13 3.20 -23.05 24.09
N TYR A 14 2.17 -22.30 23.67
CA TYR A 14 1.69 -22.29 22.30
C TYR A 14 2.79 -21.90 21.28
N VAL A 15 3.51 -20.81 21.55
CA VAL A 15 4.61 -20.35 20.68
C VAL A 15 5.75 -21.37 20.64
N SER A 16 6.03 -22.05 21.75
CA SER A 16 7.05 -23.11 21.81
C SER A 16 6.69 -24.28 20.89
N ILE A 17 5.43 -24.75 20.93
CA ILE A 17 4.94 -25.82 20.04
C ILE A 17 5.10 -25.44 18.56
N LEU A 18 4.79 -24.18 18.21
CA LEU A 18 4.95 -23.71 16.84
C LEU A 18 6.42 -23.71 16.40
N LYS A 19 7.34 -23.27 17.27
CA LYS A 19 8.78 -23.27 16.98
C LYS A 19 9.34 -24.68 16.82
N GLU A 20 8.92 -25.61 17.66
CA GLU A 20 9.33 -27.01 17.56
C GLU A 20 8.89 -27.62 16.23
N ARG A 21 7.61 -27.48 15.87
CA ARG A 21 7.07 -27.99 14.60
C ARG A 21 7.73 -27.33 13.39
N LEU A 22 8.02 -26.02 13.46
CA LEU A 22 8.77 -25.32 12.42
C LEU A 22 10.18 -25.91 12.29
N GLY A 23 10.88 -26.15 13.39
CA GLY A 23 12.22 -26.77 13.40
C GLY A 23 12.22 -28.17 12.77
N GLN A 24 11.22 -28.98 13.07
CA GLN A 24 11.04 -30.31 12.45
C GLN A 24 10.87 -30.20 10.92
N ALA A 25 10.00 -29.30 10.45
CA ALA A 25 9.81 -29.08 9.01
C ALA A 25 11.09 -28.54 8.34
N TYR A 26 11.81 -27.65 9.02
CA TYR A 26 13.06 -27.07 8.51
C TYR A 26 14.16 -28.12 8.35
N ALA A 27 14.30 -29.04 9.32
CA ALA A 27 15.26 -30.14 9.25
C ALA A 27 15.01 -31.06 8.05
N ILE A 28 13.73 -31.38 7.78
CA ILE A 28 13.35 -32.17 6.60
C ILE A 28 13.75 -31.43 5.31
N ALA A 29 13.49 -30.12 5.26
CA ALA A 29 13.82 -29.31 4.09
C ALA A 29 15.34 -29.20 3.87
N GLU A 30 16.14 -29.02 4.91
CA GLU A 30 17.62 -29.01 4.79
C GLU A 30 18.14 -30.36 4.28
N SER A 31 17.71 -31.48 4.87
CA SER A 31 18.09 -32.82 4.38
C SER A 31 17.64 -33.09 2.94
N ALA A 32 16.58 -32.43 2.45
CA ALA A 32 16.18 -32.51 1.06
C ALA A 32 17.11 -31.66 0.16
N ARG A 33 17.41 -30.42 0.55
CA ARG A 33 18.29 -29.50 -0.20
C ARG A 33 19.71 -30.04 -0.33
N GLU A 34 20.22 -30.73 0.70
CA GLU A 34 21.53 -31.39 0.69
C GLU A 34 21.68 -32.46 -0.41
N LYS A 35 20.57 -32.99 -0.95
CA LYS A 35 20.58 -33.95 -2.07
C LYS A 35 20.87 -33.30 -3.43
N LYS A 36 20.94 -31.96 -3.49
CA LYS A 36 21.37 -31.18 -4.66
C LYS A 36 20.48 -31.32 -5.90
N PHE A 37 19.19 -31.57 -5.70
CA PHE A 37 18.20 -31.60 -6.79
C PHE A 37 17.59 -30.23 -7.10
N ASP A 38 17.78 -29.25 -6.22
CA ASP A 38 17.20 -27.90 -6.33
C ASP A 38 18.28 -26.83 -6.64
N PRO A 39 17.90 -25.61 -7.08
CA PRO A 39 18.83 -24.53 -7.40
C PRO A 39 19.75 -24.07 -6.26
N SER A 40 19.33 -24.26 -5.00
CA SER A 40 20.15 -23.95 -3.81
C SER A 40 20.31 -25.20 -2.94
N LEU A 41 21.49 -25.31 -2.34
CA LEU A 41 21.89 -26.42 -1.46
C LEU A 41 21.45 -26.25 0.00
N SER A 42 20.82 -25.12 0.33
CA SER A 42 20.27 -24.82 1.64
C SER A 42 18.88 -24.23 1.52
N VAL A 43 18.12 -24.25 2.63
CA VAL A 43 16.79 -23.66 2.66
C VAL A 43 16.88 -22.13 2.52
N GLU A 44 16.25 -21.61 1.47
CA GLU A 44 16.31 -20.19 1.10
C GLU A 44 15.38 -19.30 1.95
N ILE A 45 14.31 -19.88 2.51
CA ILE A 45 13.33 -19.16 3.35
C ILE A 45 13.79 -19.20 4.81
N LYS A 46 14.51 -18.17 5.25
CA LYS A 46 15.05 -18.10 6.61
C LYS A 46 14.00 -17.61 7.63
N PRO A 47 13.81 -18.30 8.77
CA PRO A 47 12.97 -17.80 9.85
C PRO A 47 13.52 -16.50 10.43
N ALA A 48 12.64 -15.58 10.80
CA ALA A 48 12.99 -14.34 11.47
C ALA A 48 12.10 -14.13 12.70
N SER A 49 12.70 -13.73 13.82
CA SER A 49 12.01 -13.60 15.11
C SER A 49 11.16 -12.32 15.21
N ASP A 50 11.57 -11.25 14.54
CA ASP A 50 10.97 -9.92 14.65
C ASP A 50 11.20 -9.09 13.38
N VAL A 51 10.69 -7.84 13.38
CA VAL A 51 10.86 -6.88 12.28
C VAL A 51 12.34 -6.64 11.99
N ALA A 52 13.16 -6.46 13.03
CA ALA A 52 14.58 -6.17 12.90
C ALA A 52 15.35 -7.30 12.19
N ALA A 53 15.10 -8.55 12.58
CA ALA A 53 15.66 -9.73 11.92
C ALA A 53 15.17 -9.89 10.48
N ARG A 54 13.91 -9.56 10.18
CA ARG A 54 13.41 -9.57 8.79
C ARG A 54 14.11 -8.53 7.92
N VAL A 55 14.29 -7.30 8.43
CA VAL A 55 15.01 -6.26 7.70
C VAL A 55 16.44 -6.70 7.41
N GLU A 56 17.16 -7.21 8.40
CA GLU A 56 18.52 -7.72 8.18
C GLU A 56 18.55 -8.88 7.19
N GLY A 57 17.62 -9.82 7.29
CA GLY A 57 17.56 -11.00 6.43
C GLY A 57 17.25 -10.68 4.96
N ILE A 58 16.46 -9.63 4.70
CA ILE A 58 16.03 -9.28 3.33
C ILE A 58 17.00 -8.29 2.68
N VAL A 59 17.42 -7.25 3.42
CA VAL A 59 18.20 -6.16 2.85
C VAL A 59 19.50 -5.88 3.58
N GLY A 60 19.73 -6.47 4.74
CA GLY A 60 20.92 -6.18 5.54
C GLY A 60 21.02 -4.71 5.96
N PRO A 61 22.23 -4.21 6.25
CA PRO A 61 23.48 -4.98 6.31
C PRO A 61 23.57 -5.85 7.58
N PRO A 62 24.56 -6.77 7.69
CA PRO A 62 24.75 -7.57 8.89
C PRO A 62 24.89 -6.72 10.17
N GLY A 63 24.24 -7.15 11.25
CA GLY A 63 24.24 -6.47 12.54
C GLY A 63 23.25 -5.32 12.68
N ILE A 64 22.55 -4.95 11.60
CA ILE A 64 21.57 -3.84 11.63
C ILE A 64 20.39 -4.10 12.56
N GLN A 65 20.03 -5.37 12.78
CA GLN A 65 18.92 -5.72 13.67
C GLN A 65 19.14 -5.19 15.10
N ASN A 66 20.39 -5.13 15.57
CA ASN A 66 20.71 -4.66 16.92
C ASN A 66 20.48 -3.15 17.06
N ILE A 67 20.82 -2.39 16.01
CA ILE A 67 20.58 -0.95 15.96
C ILE A 67 19.07 -0.68 15.93
N ILE A 68 18.33 -1.43 15.11
CA ILE A 68 16.87 -1.30 15.02
C ILE A 68 16.23 -1.57 16.39
N ARG A 69 16.56 -2.70 17.03
CA ARG A 69 16.03 -3.08 18.36
C ARG A 69 16.35 -2.04 19.42
N SER A 70 17.56 -1.48 19.42
CA SER A 70 17.93 -0.39 20.35
C SER A 70 17.03 0.82 20.18
N LEU A 71 16.80 1.26 18.94
CA LEU A 71 15.97 2.43 18.66
C LEU A 71 14.48 2.16 18.94
N GLU A 72 14.00 0.92 18.74
CA GLU A 72 12.66 0.50 19.14
C GLU A 72 12.49 0.52 20.66
N ALA A 73 13.50 0.06 21.42
CA ALA A 73 13.50 0.09 22.87
C ALA A 73 13.47 1.52 23.44
N GLU A 74 14.06 2.49 22.72
CA GLU A 74 13.94 3.93 23.02
C GLU A 74 12.55 4.52 22.70
N GLY A 75 11.61 3.71 22.18
CA GLY A 75 10.24 4.14 21.87
C GLY A 75 10.13 4.98 20.60
N LYS A 76 11.12 4.93 19.71
CA LYS A 76 11.10 5.69 18.45
C LYS A 76 10.10 5.11 17.48
N SER A 77 9.36 5.98 16.80
CA SER A 77 8.48 5.56 15.69
C SER A 77 9.28 4.99 14.53
N ARG A 78 8.71 4.04 13.79
CA ARG A 78 9.32 3.40 12.62
C ARG A 78 9.95 4.37 11.64
N GLU A 79 9.27 5.47 11.31
CA GLU A 79 9.81 6.43 10.35
C GLU A 79 11.04 7.18 10.89
N THR A 80 11.09 7.41 12.21
CA THR A 80 12.30 7.94 12.87
C THR A 80 13.42 6.91 12.90
N ILE A 81 13.12 5.64 13.12
CA ILE A 81 14.12 4.56 13.08
C ILE A 81 14.71 4.45 11.68
N ALA A 82 13.88 4.41 10.64
CA ALA A 82 14.33 4.38 9.23
C ALA A 82 15.26 5.55 8.91
N TYR A 83 14.91 6.78 9.32
CA TYR A 83 15.76 7.95 9.13
C TYR A 83 17.11 7.85 9.86
N LEU A 84 17.11 7.47 11.14
CA LEU A 84 18.34 7.38 11.94
C LEU A 84 19.26 6.26 11.45
N VAL A 85 18.71 5.10 11.12
CA VAL A 85 19.46 3.97 10.56
C VAL A 85 20.07 4.35 9.22
N LEU A 86 19.29 5.00 8.34
CA LEU A 86 19.80 5.52 7.07
C LEU A 86 21.00 6.44 7.29
N LYS A 87 20.90 7.38 8.24
CA LYS A 87 22.01 8.29 8.53
C LYS A 87 23.26 7.58 9.02
N LYS A 88 23.13 6.54 9.85
CA LYS A 88 24.26 5.75 10.34
C LYS A 88 24.95 4.99 9.21
N ILE A 89 24.17 4.37 8.33
CA ILE A 89 24.71 3.67 7.16
C ILE A 89 25.40 4.66 6.22
N ALA A 90 24.74 5.78 5.89
CA ALA A 90 25.29 6.81 5.01
C ALA A 90 26.54 7.52 5.59
N ALA A 91 26.71 7.52 6.92
CA ALA A 91 27.92 8.01 7.59
C ALA A 91 29.09 7.02 7.56
N GLY A 92 28.87 5.80 7.08
CA GLY A 92 29.87 4.73 7.14
C GLY A 92 30.04 4.14 8.54
N GLU A 93 29.08 4.32 9.46
CA GLU A 93 29.17 3.78 10.83
C GLU A 93 28.85 2.27 10.89
N VAL A 94 28.15 1.74 9.89
CA VAL A 94 27.65 0.35 9.86
C VAL A 94 28.38 -0.50 8.83
N ILE A 95 28.63 0.06 7.65
CA ILE A 95 29.38 -0.57 6.56
C ILE A 95 30.32 0.46 5.93
N GLN A 96 31.36 0.00 5.26
CA GLN A 96 32.24 0.82 4.44
C GLN A 96 31.90 0.61 2.96
N GLY A 97 32.06 1.63 2.13
CA GLY A 97 31.77 1.54 0.70
C GLY A 97 31.94 2.90 0.00
N ASP A 98 31.81 2.88 -1.32
CA ASP A 98 31.70 4.11 -2.09
C ASP A 98 30.34 4.79 -1.85
N LYS A 99 30.19 6.05 -2.33
CA LYS A 99 28.95 6.82 -2.12
C LYS A 99 27.71 6.04 -2.59
N ARG A 100 27.78 5.39 -3.75
CA ARG A 100 26.67 4.63 -4.33
C ARG A 100 26.26 3.47 -3.41
N THR A 101 27.22 2.63 -2.99
CA THR A 101 26.96 1.48 -2.12
C THR A 101 26.34 1.90 -0.79
N LEU A 102 26.85 2.98 -0.19
CA LEU A 102 26.31 3.52 1.06
C LEU A 102 24.88 4.05 0.89
N ILE A 103 24.60 4.80 -0.19
CA ILE A 103 23.24 5.29 -0.49
C ILE A 103 22.28 4.12 -0.70
N GLU A 104 22.65 3.18 -1.56
CA GLU A 104 21.81 2.02 -1.90
C GLU A 104 21.47 1.24 -0.64
N GLN A 105 22.47 0.85 0.14
CA GLN A 105 22.25 0.10 1.38
C GLN A 105 21.38 0.89 2.35
N ALA A 106 21.66 2.18 2.53
CA ALA A 106 20.92 3.01 3.48
C ALA A 106 19.44 3.19 3.10
N VAL A 107 19.15 3.38 1.81
CA VAL A 107 17.79 3.49 1.29
C VAL A 107 17.07 2.15 1.36
N ARG A 108 17.68 1.04 0.93
CA ARG A 108 17.06 -0.30 1.00
C ARG A 108 16.73 -0.69 2.43
N THR A 109 17.66 -0.50 3.37
CA THR A 109 17.42 -0.74 4.81
C THR A 109 16.32 0.18 5.35
N GLY A 110 16.35 1.46 5.02
CA GLY A 110 15.33 2.42 5.46
C GLY A 110 13.93 2.06 4.96
N VAL A 111 13.80 1.70 3.68
CA VAL A 111 12.55 1.23 3.09
C VAL A 111 12.11 -0.10 3.71
N GLY A 112 13.04 -1.03 3.94
CA GLY A 112 12.76 -2.29 4.65
C GLY A 112 12.16 -2.08 6.04
N ILE A 113 12.66 -1.10 6.79
CA ILE A 113 12.10 -0.71 8.10
C ILE A 113 10.68 -0.15 7.93
N LEU A 114 10.45 0.72 6.94
CA LEU A 114 9.14 1.30 6.67
C LEU A 114 8.10 0.24 6.26
N THR A 115 8.53 -0.84 5.61
CA THR A 115 7.70 -1.97 5.18
C THR A 115 7.70 -3.15 6.16
N GLU A 116 8.24 -2.97 7.36
CA GLU A 116 8.33 -4.00 8.42
C GLU A 116 9.03 -5.31 7.99
N GLY A 117 9.85 -5.24 6.94
CA GLY A 117 10.47 -6.41 6.30
C GLY A 117 9.45 -7.42 5.76
N VAL A 118 8.26 -6.98 5.35
CA VAL A 118 7.20 -7.86 4.81
C VAL A 118 7.07 -7.74 3.29
N LEU A 119 7.34 -6.56 2.74
CA LEU A 119 7.12 -6.25 1.33
C LEU A 119 8.42 -6.35 0.54
N VAL A 120 8.31 -6.70 -0.75
CA VAL A 120 9.44 -6.79 -1.69
C VAL A 120 9.90 -5.44 -2.23
N ALA A 121 9.28 -4.34 -1.78
CA ALA A 121 9.61 -2.99 -2.20
C ALA A 121 11.11 -2.63 -2.14
N PRO A 122 11.87 -2.96 -1.07
CA PRO A 122 13.27 -2.58 -1.00
C PRO A 122 14.21 -3.49 -1.80
N THR A 123 13.72 -4.61 -2.35
CA THR A 123 14.50 -5.54 -3.19
C THR A 123 14.06 -5.44 -4.65
N GLU A 124 12.80 -5.72 -4.94
CA GLU A 124 12.21 -5.76 -6.29
C GLU A 124 11.57 -4.43 -6.70
N GLY A 125 11.13 -3.61 -5.75
CA GLY A 125 10.52 -2.31 -6.06
C GLY A 125 11.51 -1.21 -6.40
N ILE A 126 12.74 -1.32 -5.89
CA ILE A 126 13.87 -0.44 -6.20
C ILE A 126 14.96 -1.31 -6.82
N SER A 127 15.13 -1.23 -8.13
CA SER A 127 16.03 -2.14 -8.86
C SER A 127 17.48 -1.69 -8.79
N ASN A 128 17.75 -0.39 -8.91
CA ASN A 128 19.11 0.13 -9.04
C ASN A 128 19.25 1.58 -8.52
N PHE A 129 20.49 1.98 -8.23
CA PHE A 129 20.90 3.34 -7.88
C PHE A 129 22.08 3.74 -8.77
N GLU A 130 22.07 4.94 -9.32
CA GLU A 130 23.19 5.47 -10.12
C GLU A 130 23.49 6.92 -9.75
N ILE A 131 24.77 7.27 -9.68
CA ILE A 131 25.20 8.66 -9.61
C ILE A 131 25.57 9.08 -11.03
N ARG A 132 24.84 10.06 -11.55
CA ARG A 132 24.94 10.56 -12.94
C ARG A 132 25.32 12.04 -12.92
N SER A 133 25.56 12.61 -14.10
CA SER A 133 25.93 14.02 -14.26
C SER A 133 24.85 14.81 -15.00
N ASN A 134 24.50 15.97 -14.46
CA ASN A 134 23.69 16.98 -15.12
C ASN A 134 24.45 17.59 -16.31
N PRO A 135 23.78 18.31 -17.23
CA PRO A 135 24.43 18.99 -18.35
C PRO A 135 25.51 20.02 -17.93
N ASP A 136 25.42 20.57 -16.73
CA ASP A 136 26.41 21.50 -16.15
C ASP A 136 27.60 20.80 -15.48
N GLY A 137 27.66 19.47 -15.51
CA GLY A 137 28.71 18.65 -14.92
C GLY A 137 28.52 18.33 -13.43
N SER A 138 27.52 18.90 -12.75
CA SER A 138 27.19 18.54 -11.36
C SER A 138 26.63 17.11 -11.28
N ASP A 139 26.89 16.41 -10.18
CA ASP A 139 26.36 15.06 -9.98
C ASP A 139 24.94 15.06 -9.42
N TYR A 140 24.21 13.97 -9.62
CA TYR A 140 22.90 13.73 -9.02
C TYR A 140 22.64 12.24 -8.83
N LEU A 141 21.70 11.91 -7.94
CA LEU A 141 21.27 10.53 -7.71
C LEU A 141 20.05 10.17 -8.59
N ALA A 142 20.15 9.09 -9.34
CA ALA A 142 19.04 8.40 -9.98
C ALA A 142 18.69 7.13 -9.22
N VAL A 143 17.41 6.95 -8.92
CA VAL A 143 16.86 5.77 -8.26
C VAL A 143 15.88 5.10 -9.21
N TYR A 144 16.13 3.84 -9.53
CA TYR A 144 15.32 3.08 -10.46
C TYR A 144 14.23 2.34 -9.70
N PHE A 145 12.99 2.65 -10.05
CA PHE A 145 11.82 1.98 -9.52
C PHE A 145 11.23 1.03 -10.55
N ALA A 146 10.76 -0.13 -10.08
CA ALA A 146 10.07 -1.12 -10.90
C ALA A 146 8.61 -1.30 -10.44
N GLY A 147 7.78 -1.94 -11.26
CA GLY A 147 6.36 -2.19 -10.99
C GLY A 147 6.03 -2.74 -9.59
N PRO A 148 6.82 -3.67 -9.01
CA PRO A 148 6.61 -4.18 -7.65
C PRO A 148 6.58 -3.11 -6.55
N ILE A 149 7.08 -1.88 -6.79
CA ILE A 149 6.97 -0.76 -5.85
C ILE A 149 5.52 -0.44 -5.48
N ARG A 150 4.55 -0.78 -6.34
CA ARG A 150 3.11 -0.59 -6.07
C ARG A 150 2.66 -1.33 -4.81
N SER A 151 3.23 -2.51 -4.54
CA SER A 151 2.91 -3.34 -3.37
C SER A 151 3.29 -2.67 -2.05
N ALA A 152 4.29 -1.79 -2.05
CA ALA A 152 4.72 -0.98 -0.91
C ALA A 152 3.62 -0.01 -0.43
N GLY A 153 2.72 0.36 -1.34
CA GLY A 153 1.79 1.46 -1.20
C GLY A 153 2.46 2.82 -1.40
N GLY A 154 1.68 3.79 -1.88
CA GLY A 154 2.18 5.11 -2.27
C GLY A 154 2.94 5.88 -1.17
N THR A 155 2.61 5.68 0.11
CA THR A 155 3.36 6.35 1.18
C THR A 155 4.81 5.88 1.22
N VAL A 156 5.06 4.58 1.17
CA VAL A 156 6.42 4.05 1.21
C VAL A 156 7.18 4.41 -0.07
N ALA A 157 6.52 4.32 -1.24
CA ALA A 157 7.12 4.74 -2.51
C ALA A 157 7.63 6.19 -2.47
N ALA A 158 6.83 7.12 -1.94
CA ALA A 158 7.26 8.51 -1.78
C ALA A 158 8.36 8.67 -0.71
N LEU A 159 8.27 7.94 0.40
CA LEU A 159 9.29 7.97 1.45
C LEU A 159 10.62 7.38 0.99
N ALA A 160 10.64 6.44 0.04
CA ALA A 160 11.87 5.96 -0.58
C ALA A 160 12.63 7.10 -1.28
N VAL A 161 11.92 7.98 -1.99
CA VAL A 161 12.50 9.18 -2.61
C VAL A 161 13.01 10.17 -1.55
N VAL A 162 12.26 10.36 -0.46
CA VAL A 162 12.69 11.20 0.68
C VAL A 162 13.97 10.65 1.31
N LEU A 163 14.03 9.34 1.57
CA LEU A 163 15.20 8.67 2.13
C LEU A 163 16.41 8.79 1.20
N ALA A 164 16.21 8.62 -0.10
CA ALA A 164 17.24 8.84 -1.11
C ALA A 164 17.78 10.29 -1.09
N ASP A 165 16.90 11.28 -0.94
CA ASP A 165 17.32 12.69 -0.82
C ASP A 165 18.13 12.95 0.47
N VAL A 166 17.77 12.32 1.59
CA VAL A 166 18.56 12.42 2.82
C VAL A 166 19.96 11.80 2.63
N ALA A 167 20.03 10.59 2.06
CA ALA A 167 21.29 9.87 1.88
C ALA A 167 22.24 10.61 0.92
N ARG A 168 21.71 11.08 -0.22
CA ARG A 168 22.51 11.78 -1.24
C ARG A 168 23.04 13.13 -0.73
N ARG A 169 22.26 13.88 0.05
CA ARG A 169 22.74 15.11 0.72
C ARG A 169 23.85 14.80 1.72
N GLN A 170 23.71 13.74 2.51
CA GLN A 170 24.71 13.36 3.50
C GLN A 170 26.06 12.96 2.88
N LEU A 171 26.04 12.36 1.69
CA LEU A 171 27.24 11.96 0.95
C LEU A 171 27.68 13.01 -0.09
N GLY A 172 27.08 14.19 -0.10
CA GLY A 172 27.45 15.31 -0.96
C GLY A 172 27.29 14.99 -2.45
N VAL A 173 26.16 14.39 -2.83
CA VAL A 173 25.71 14.25 -4.22
C VAL A 173 24.71 15.36 -4.51
N GLY A 174 24.87 16.06 -5.64
CA GLY A 174 24.08 17.22 -6.02
C GLY A 174 22.61 16.94 -6.34
N ASP A 175 21.92 17.99 -6.78
CA ASP A 175 20.50 17.95 -7.14
C ASP A 175 20.32 17.50 -8.58
N PHE A 176 19.29 16.71 -8.85
CA PHE A 176 18.82 16.42 -10.20
C PHE A 176 18.23 17.67 -10.87
N ARG A 177 18.68 17.96 -12.10
CA ARG A 177 18.24 19.12 -12.90
C ARG A 177 17.77 18.64 -14.28
N PRO A 178 16.51 18.23 -14.44
CA PRO A 178 16.01 17.72 -15.71
C PRO A 178 15.91 18.81 -16.77
N THR A 179 16.13 18.45 -18.03
CA THR A 179 15.80 19.29 -19.19
C THR A 179 14.29 19.29 -19.44
N ASP A 180 13.77 20.31 -20.14
CA ASP A 180 12.35 20.34 -20.48
C ASP A 180 11.92 19.14 -21.35
N THR A 181 12.79 18.66 -22.25
CA THR A 181 12.54 17.42 -23.02
C THR A 181 12.38 16.21 -22.11
N LEU A 182 13.17 16.11 -21.03
CA LEU A 182 13.05 15.02 -20.07
C LEU A 182 11.77 15.14 -19.25
N ILE A 183 11.35 16.35 -18.90
CA ILE A 183 10.08 16.58 -18.19
C ILE A 183 8.88 16.15 -19.05
N GLU A 184 8.83 16.56 -20.32
CA GLU A 184 7.75 16.17 -21.22
C GLU A 184 7.75 14.66 -21.52
N ARG A 185 8.94 14.03 -21.56
CA ARG A 185 9.07 12.57 -21.62
C ARG A 185 8.40 11.88 -20.43
N TYR A 186 8.59 12.38 -19.21
CA TYR A 186 7.92 11.83 -18.02
C TYR A 186 6.40 11.97 -18.11
N LEU A 187 5.92 13.12 -18.57
CA LEU A 187 4.49 13.37 -18.72
C LEU A 187 3.84 12.43 -19.75
N GLU A 188 4.52 12.21 -20.88
CA GLU A 188 4.08 11.26 -21.90
C GLU A 188 4.02 9.84 -21.33
N GLU A 189 5.08 9.36 -20.68
CA GLU A 189 5.10 8.02 -20.07
C GLU A 189 3.98 7.81 -19.05
N ILE A 190 3.77 8.78 -18.16
CA ILE A 190 2.70 8.71 -17.15
C ILE A 190 1.32 8.66 -17.83
N THR A 191 1.15 9.40 -18.92
CA THR A 191 -0.10 9.43 -19.67
C THR A 191 -0.34 8.12 -20.40
N VAL A 192 0.67 7.57 -21.07
CA VAL A 192 0.58 6.26 -21.74
C VAL A 192 0.30 5.17 -20.71
N TYR A 193 1.04 5.13 -19.60
CA TYR A 193 0.83 4.16 -18.52
C TYR A 193 -0.59 4.19 -17.98
N GLY A 194 -1.08 5.39 -17.61
CA GLY A 194 -2.39 5.57 -17.00
C GLY A 194 -3.58 5.30 -17.93
N THR A 195 -3.36 5.28 -19.25
CA THR A 195 -4.41 5.07 -20.26
C THR A 195 -4.38 3.70 -20.90
N ARG A 196 -3.20 3.09 -21.07
CA ARG A 196 -3.02 1.84 -21.84
C ARG A 196 -2.62 0.64 -21.00
N SER A 197 -1.80 0.86 -19.96
CA SER A 197 -1.17 -0.25 -19.22
C SER A 197 -1.91 -0.54 -17.91
N ALA A 198 -2.08 0.46 -17.03
CA ALA A 198 -2.79 0.26 -15.76
C ALA A 198 -3.45 1.53 -15.23
N HIS A 199 -4.58 1.36 -14.55
CA HIS A 199 -5.27 2.46 -13.89
C HIS A 199 -4.45 2.99 -12.70
N LEU A 200 -4.13 4.29 -12.71
CA LEU A 200 -3.54 5.01 -11.58
C LEU A 200 -4.62 5.38 -10.56
N GLN A 201 -4.40 5.08 -9.28
CA GLN A 201 -5.31 5.48 -8.20
C GLN A 201 -5.50 7.00 -8.10
N TYR A 202 -4.56 7.76 -8.62
CA TYR A 202 -4.62 9.21 -8.75
C TYR A 202 -3.64 9.64 -9.83
N LYS A 203 -4.13 10.28 -10.90
CA LYS A 203 -3.30 11.02 -11.85
C LYS A 203 -3.42 12.51 -11.50
N PRO A 204 -2.34 13.18 -11.06
CA PRO A 204 -2.37 14.63 -10.87
C PRO A 204 -2.49 15.36 -12.22
N PRO A 205 -2.93 16.64 -12.21
CA PRO A 205 -2.85 17.51 -13.38
C PRO A 205 -1.45 17.51 -14.01
N ASP A 206 -1.38 17.69 -15.33
CA ASP A 206 -0.11 17.64 -16.06
C ASP A 206 0.91 18.66 -15.54
N ASP A 207 0.47 19.85 -15.14
CA ASP A 207 1.36 20.87 -14.55
C ASP A 207 1.91 20.47 -13.17
N ASP A 208 1.15 19.71 -12.37
CA ASP A 208 1.64 19.15 -11.12
C ASP A 208 2.72 18.09 -11.40
N ILE A 209 2.56 17.27 -12.46
CA ILE A 209 3.58 16.31 -12.89
C ILE A 209 4.86 17.04 -13.26
N ARG A 210 4.76 18.05 -14.13
CA ARG A 210 5.91 18.87 -14.54
C ARG A 210 6.61 19.50 -13.33
N HIS A 211 5.83 20.05 -12.41
CA HIS A 211 6.35 20.67 -11.19
C HIS A 211 7.09 19.67 -10.30
N ILE A 212 6.53 18.47 -10.10
CA ILE A 212 7.18 17.40 -9.31
C ILE A 212 8.49 16.97 -9.95
N VAL A 213 8.49 16.68 -11.25
CA VAL A 213 9.71 16.22 -11.95
C VAL A 213 10.79 17.29 -11.92
N ARG A 214 10.42 18.55 -12.18
CA ARG A 214 11.35 19.68 -12.17
C ARG A 214 11.94 19.98 -10.80
N SER A 215 11.17 19.79 -9.73
CA SER A 215 11.55 20.22 -8.38
C SER A 215 12.15 19.12 -7.52
N CYS A 216 11.94 17.84 -7.88
CA CYS A 216 12.45 16.72 -7.12
C CYS A 216 13.97 16.61 -7.27
N PRO A 217 14.76 16.70 -6.18
CA PRO A 217 16.22 16.71 -6.27
C PRO A 217 16.82 15.32 -6.54
N VAL A 218 15.99 14.27 -6.53
CA VAL A 218 16.36 12.90 -6.88
C VAL A 218 15.70 12.56 -8.20
N CYS A 219 16.45 11.99 -9.15
CA CYS A 219 15.90 11.48 -10.39
C CYS A 219 15.12 10.19 -10.11
N ILE A 220 13.79 10.27 -10.19
CA ILE A 220 12.90 9.11 -10.08
C ILE A 220 12.91 8.41 -11.43
N ASP A 221 13.76 7.41 -11.60
CA ASP A 221 13.93 6.64 -12.84
C ASP A 221 13.23 5.27 -12.71
N GLY A 222 13.34 4.41 -13.71
CA GLY A 222 12.77 3.08 -13.65
C GLY A 222 13.13 2.15 -14.80
N ASP A 223 12.81 0.88 -14.61
CA ASP A 223 13.00 -0.14 -15.64
C ASP A 223 11.87 -0.09 -16.69
N PRO A 224 12.14 -0.47 -17.95
CA PRO A 224 11.13 -0.56 -19.01
C PRO A 224 10.21 -1.77 -18.77
N THR A 225 9.26 -1.60 -17.87
CA THR A 225 8.38 -2.67 -17.38
C THR A 225 7.18 -2.96 -18.27
N GLU A 226 6.77 -2.00 -19.11
CA GLU A 226 5.60 -2.16 -19.99
C GLU A 226 6.03 -2.28 -21.46
N ASP A 227 5.22 -2.97 -22.27
CA ASP A 227 5.46 -3.11 -23.71
C ASP A 227 5.08 -1.86 -24.52
N ASP A 228 4.24 -0.99 -23.96
CA ASP A 228 3.89 0.30 -24.56
C ASP A 228 5.13 1.21 -24.67
N GLU A 229 5.24 1.93 -25.79
CA GLU A 229 6.31 2.88 -26.05
C GLU A 229 5.81 4.33 -26.14
N VAL A 230 6.68 5.26 -25.78
CA VAL A 230 6.50 6.68 -26.10
C VAL A 230 6.61 6.92 -27.60
N GLN A 231 5.86 7.91 -28.08
CA GLN A 231 5.73 8.26 -29.48
C GLN A 231 6.46 9.56 -29.82
N VAL A 232 6.32 10.58 -28.97
CA VAL A 232 6.86 11.93 -29.25
C VAL A 232 8.29 12.05 -28.73
N HIS A 233 8.54 11.70 -27.47
CA HIS A 233 9.83 11.89 -26.82
C HIS A 233 10.67 10.61 -26.87
N ARG A 234 10.89 10.09 -28.08
CA ARG A 234 11.77 8.93 -28.30
C ARG A 234 13.24 9.35 -28.22
N ASP A 235 14.08 8.40 -27.81
CA ASP A 235 15.54 8.51 -27.76
C ASP A 235 16.02 9.73 -26.93
N THR A 236 15.26 10.06 -25.87
CA THR A 236 15.58 11.17 -24.96
C THR A 236 16.95 10.92 -24.30
N PRO A 237 17.88 11.89 -24.36
CA PRO A 237 19.19 11.76 -23.74
C PRO A 237 19.11 11.33 -22.27
N GLY A 238 19.90 10.32 -21.89
CA GLY A 238 19.95 9.77 -20.53
C GLY A 238 18.92 8.67 -20.23
N ILE A 239 18.00 8.37 -21.17
CA ILE A 239 17.06 7.25 -21.05
C ILE A 239 17.40 6.19 -22.10
N PRO A 240 17.82 4.97 -21.70
CA PRO A 240 18.29 3.94 -22.62
C PRO A 240 17.17 3.19 -23.37
N THR A 241 15.91 3.63 -23.23
CA THR A 241 14.72 2.91 -23.70
C THR A 241 13.61 3.85 -24.13
N ASN A 242 12.75 3.40 -25.04
CA ASN A 242 11.51 4.08 -25.44
C ASN A 242 10.26 3.46 -24.82
N ARG A 243 10.42 2.35 -24.09
CA ARG A 243 9.32 1.70 -23.37
C ARG A 243 8.95 2.47 -22.10
N VAL A 244 7.68 2.34 -21.72
CA VAL A 244 7.13 2.96 -20.51
C VAL A 244 7.74 2.33 -19.26
N ARG A 245 8.20 3.19 -18.34
CA ARG A 245 8.79 2.81 -17.05
C ARG A 245 7.75 2.97 -15.95
N SER A 246 6.98 1.92 -15.66
CA SER A 246 5.80 2.06 -14.77
C SER A 246 6.14 2.45 -13.33
N GLY A 247 7.33 2.12 -12.82
CA GLY A 247 7.79 2.55 -11.50
C GLY A 247 7.77 4.08 -11.34
N ILE A 248 8.11 4.83 -12.38
CA ILE A 248 8.09 6.30 -12.39
C ILE A 248 6.66 6.81 -12.18
N ALA A 249 5.71 6.28 -12.96
CA ALA A 249 4.32 6.69 -12.87
C ALA A 249 3.72 6.39 -11.49
N LEU A 250 4.04 5.23 -10.92
CA LEU A 250 3.58 4.83 -9.60
C LEU A 250 4.14 5.73 -8.49
N VAL A 251 5.46 5.98 -8.50
CA VAL A 251 6.12 6.79 -7.46
C VAL A 251 5.68 8.26 -7.52
N ILE A 252 5.59 8.84 -8.71
CA ILE A 252 5.17 10.24 -8.88
C ILE A 252 3.68 10.40 -8.57
N CYS A 253 2.83 9.60 -9.18
CA CYS A 253 1.38 9.80 -9.14
C CYS A 253 0.76 9.22 -7.86
N GLU A 254 0.95 7.92 -7.60
CA GLU A 254 0.37 7.25 -6.42
C GLU A 254 1.21 7.48 -5.15
N GLY A 255 2.48 7.84 -5.30
CA GLY A 255 3.37 8.21 -4.20
C GLY A 255 3.32 9.69 -3.87
N ILE A 256 4.20 10.48 -4.49
CA ILE A 256 4.45 11.88 -4.14
C ILE A 256 3.16 12.69 -4.23
N ALA A 257 2.47 12.66 -5.38
CA ALA A 257 1.31 13.49 -5.60
C ALA A 257 0.11 13.06 -4.73
N GLN A 258 -0.26 11.77 -4.76
CA GLN A 258 -1.41 11.27 -3.99
C GLN A 258 -1.19 11.39 -2.47
N LYS A 259 0.05 11.24 -1.99
CA LYS A 259 0.39 11.25 -0.56
C LYS A 259 1.08 12.53 -0.10
N ALA A 260 1.08 13.60 -0.90
CA ALA A 260 1.82 14.85 -0.65
C ALA A 260 1.63 15.37 0.79
N ALA A 261 0.40 15.39 1.31
CA ALA A 261 0.12 15.84 2.67
C ALA A 261 0.81 14.98 3.76
N LYS A 262 0.88 13.65 3.56
CA LYS A 262 1.52 12.72 4.51
C LYS A 262 3.04 12.79 4.40
N VAL A 263 3.56 12.90 3.17
CA VAL A 263 4.98 13.13 2.91
C VAL A 263 5.43 14.44 3.55
N ASN A 264 4.65 15.53 3.41
CA ASN A 264 4.93 16.83 4.02
C ASN A 264 5.07 16.74 5.55
N LYS A 265 4.19 15.99 6.21
CA LYS A 265 4.31 15.75 7.67
C LYS A 265 5.62 15.07 8.03
N TYR A 266 6.06 14.11 7.22
CA TYR A 266 7.30 13.38 7.47
C TYR A 266 8.54 14.24 7.24
N ILE A 267 8.65 14.95 6.11
CA ILE A 267 9.79 15.83 5.82
C ILE A 267 9.94 16.94 6.89
N LYS A 268 8.82 17.51 7.38
CA LYS A 268 8.83 18.49 8.48
C LYS A 268 9.37 17.88 9.78
N LYS A 269 9.02 16.63 10.08
CA LYS A 269 9.52 15.90 11.26
C LYS A 269 11.03 15.67 11.20
N ILE A 270 11.57 15.34 10.02
CA ILE A 270 13.02 15.13 9.84
C ILE A 270 13.79 16.41 9.45
N LYS A 271 13.09 17.56 9.35
CA LYS A 271 13.63 18.86 8.95
C LYS A 271 14.29 18.86 7.56
N LEU A 272 13.72 18.10 6.62
CA LEU A 272 14.14 18.11 5.21
C LEU A 272 13.38 19.20 4.46
N ASP A 273 14.10 20.06 3.74
CA ASP A 273 13.50 21.14 2.96
C ASP A 273 13.04 20.65 1.58
N TRP A 274 11.74 20.37 1.48
CA TRP A 274 10.99 20.25 0.22
C TRP A 274 9.84 21.27 0.21
N ALA A 275 10.13 22.56 0.36
CA ALA A 275 9.13 23.61 0.20
C ALA A 275 8.37 23.51 -1.15
N TRP A 276 9.01 22.97 -2.18
CA TRP A 276 8.41 22.70 -3.49
C TRP A 276 7.22 21.72 -3.45
N LEU A 277 7.04 20.93 -2.40
CA LEU A 277 5.90 20.00 -2.32
C LEU A 277 4.60 20.73 -1.95
N GLU A 278 4.67 21.92 -1.34
CA GLU A 278 3.49 22.63 -0.84
C GLU A 278 2.42 22.94 -1.90
N PRO A 279 2.75 23.39 -3.12
CA PRO A 279 1.79 23.59 -4.20
C PRO A 279 1.04 22.31 -4.63
N VAL A 280 1.66 21.14 -4.47
CA VAL A 280 1.08 19.83 -4.83
C VAL A 280 0.07 19.34 -3.79
N ILE A 281 0.11 19.90 -2.57
CA ILE A 281 -0.78 19.48 -1.48
C ILE A 281 -2.20 19.99 -1.76
N LYS A 282 -3.05 19.08 -2.23
CA LYS A 282 -4.48 19.33 -2.33
C LYS A 282 -5.10 19.41 -0.93
N VAL A 283 -5.25 20.64 -0.41
CA VAL A 283 -5.99 20.89 0.82
C VAL A 283 -7.47 20.63 0.51
N ALA A 284 -8.04 19.57 1.08
CA ALA A 284 -9.49 19.46 1.17
C ALA A 284 -9.98 20.65 2.00
N LYS A 285 -10.55 21.68 1.33
CA LYS A 285 -11.21 22.79 2.02
C LYS A 285 -12.26 22.19 2.95
N LYS A 286 -12.03 22.27 4.26
CA LYS A 286 -13.09 22.04 5.24
C LYS A 286 -14.04 23.23 5.10
N GLU A 287 -15.11 23.06 4.33
CA GLU A 287 -16.23 24.00 4.36
C GLU A 287 -16.77 24.02 5.79
N GLY A 288 -16.69 25.19 6.44
CA GLY A 288 -17.04 25.41 7.86
C GLY A 288 -18.55 25.40 8.12
N GLY A 289 -19.28 24.42 7.58
CA GLY A 289 -20.69 24.19 7.87
C GLY A 289 -20.90 23.04 8.86
N ALA A 290 -22.09 22.97 9.46
CA ALA A 290 -22.51 21.80 10.24
C ALA A 290 -22.28 20.51 9.43
N PHE A 291 -21.67 19.51 10.05
CA PHE A 291 -21.31 18.25 9.40
C PHE A 291 -22.58 17.54 8.92
N SER A 292 -22.87 17.63 7.62
CA SER A 292 -23.86 16.79 6.95
C SER A 292 -23.13 15.80 6.05
N PRO A 293 -23.32 14.48 6.23
CA PRO A 293 -22.74 13.50 5.33
C PRO A 293 -23.38 13.64 3.94
N LYS A 294 -22.67 14.26 3.00
CA LYS A 294 -23.08 14.29 1.58
C LYS A 294 -22.97 12.88 0.98
N PRO A 295 -23.91 12.44 0.11
CA PRO A 295 -23.81 11.15 -0.56
C PRO A 295 -22.55 11.03 -1.42
N ASP A 296 -21.90 9.86 -1.41
CA ASP A 296 -20.68 9.59 -2.19
C ASP A 296 -20.94 8.51 -3.25
N PHE A 297 -20.78 8.89 -4.52
CA PHE A 297 -21.07 8.03 -5.67
C PHE A 297 -19.83 7.26 -6.16
N ARG A 298 -18.64 7.52 -5.63
CA ARG A 298 -17.37 6.97 -6.15
C ARG A 298 -17.31 5.44 -6.20
N PHE A 299 -18.10 4.75 -5.37
CA PHE A 299 -18.14 3.28 -5.40
C PHE A 299 -18.85 2.72 -6.64
N LEU A 300 -19.63 3.54 -7.36
CA LEU A 300 -20.37 3.20 -8.57
C LEU A 300 -19.56 3.40 -9.86
N ASP A 301 -18.54 4.27 -9.82
CA ASP A 301 -17.71 4.62 -10.99
C ASP A 301 -17.01 3.39 -11.62
N GLU A 302 -16.79 2.33 -10.82
CA GLU A 302 -16.18 1.06 -11.24
C GLU A 302 -17.20 -0.09 -11.28
N SER A 303 -18.48 0.19 -11.51
CA SER A 303 -19.47 -0.86 -11.72
C SER A 303 -19.21 -1.53 -13.08
N VAL A 304 -18.95 -2.83 -13.04
CA VAL A 304 -18.74 -3.69 -14.23
C VAL A 304 -19.93 -4.62 -14.34
N ALA A 305 -20.27 -5.04 -15.56
CA ALA A 305 -21.29 -6.05 -15.79
C ALA A 305 -21.08 -7.29 -14.88
N GLY A 306 -22.15 -7.73 -14.21
CA GLY A 306 -22.11 -8.85 -13.26
C GLY A 306 -21.90 -8.45 -11.79
N ARG A 307 -21.58 -7.18 -11.48
CA ARG A 307 -21.57 -6.68 -10.10
C ARG A 307 -22.91 -6.02 -9.75
N ALA A 308 -23.67 -6.65 -8.85
CA ALA A 308 -24.94 -6.11 -8.38
C ALA A 308 -24.74 -4.81 -7.58
N ILE A 309 -25.64 -3.85 -7.80
CA ILE A 309 -25.75 -2.64 -6.97
C ILE A 309 -26.88 -2.88 -5.98
N PHE A 310 -26.54 -3.06 -4.70
CA PHE A 310 -27.53 -3.36 -3.66
C PHE A 310 -28.31 -2.13 -3.21
N ALA A 311 -27.66 -0.96 -3.14
CA ALA A 311 -28.29 0.30 -2.77
C ALA A 311 -27.55 1.49 -3.37
N TYR A 312 -28.29 2.56 -3.70
CA TYR A 312 -27.70 3.84 -4.06
C TYR A 312 -27.21 4.60 -2.81
N PRO A 313 -26.24 5.52 -2.96
CA PRO A 313 -25.70 6.30 -1.85
C PRO A 313 -26.80 6.96 -1.02
N SER A 314 -26.76 6.76 0.30
CA SER A 314 -27.71 7.35 1.26
C SER A 314 -29.21 7.18 0.91
N SER A 315 -29.56 6.13 0.15
CA SER A 315 -30.94 5.85 -0.29
C SER A 315 -31.80 5.18 0.78
N LYS A 316 -33.07 5.59 0.89
CA LYS A 316 -34.06 4.93 1.75
C LYS A 316 -34.30 3.50 1.25
N GLY A 317 -34.34 2.54 2.16
CA GLY A 317 -34.47 1.11 1.83
C GLY A 317 -33.13 0.38 1.65
N GLY A 318 -32.01 1.12 1.54
CA GLY A 318 -30.67 0.55 1.57
C GLY A 318 -30.30 -0.03 2.95
N TRP A 319 -29.01 -0.37 3.11
CA TRP A 319 -28.50 -0.91 4.36
C TRP A 319 -28.70 0.05 5.53
N ARG A 320 -29.41 -0.39 6.57
CA ARG A 320 -29.56 0.37 7.81
C ARG A 320 -28.31 0.20 8.65
N LEU A 321 -27.60 1.29 8.91
CA LEU A 321 -26.36 1.24 9.67
C LEU A 321 -26.67 0.90 11.14
N ARG A 322 -25.97 -0.11 11.67
CA ARG A 322 -26.02 -0.47 13.08
C ARG A 322 -24.59 -0.56 13.63
N TYR A 323 -24.30 0.15 14.72
CA TYR A 323 -23.01 0.05 15.38
C TYR A 323 -22.94 -1.24 16.20
N GLY A 324 -21.82 -1.96 16.08
CA GLY A 324 -21.55 -3.15 16.86
C GLY A 324 -20.48 -4.03 16.24
N ARG A 325 -20.09 -5.07 16.98
CA ARG A 325 -19.01 -5.97 16.57
C ARG A 325 -19.35 -7.41 16.95
N THR A 326 -19.33 -8.29 15.96
CA THR A 326 -19.29 -9.74 16.13
C THR A 326 -17.86 -10.26 16.19
N ARG A 327 -17.70 -11.55 16.53
CA ARG A 327 -16.43 -12.28 16.47
C ARG A 327 -15.80 -12.30 15.06
N ALA A 328 -16.61 -12.18 14.01
CA ALA A 328 -16.16 -12.20 12.62
C ALA A 328 -15.96 -10.80 12.02
N THR A 329 -16.43 -9.75 12.69
CA THR A 329 -16.25 -8.34 12.27
C THR A 329 -15.11 -7.65 13.01
N GLY A 330 -14.73 -6.46 12.55
CA GLY A 330 -13.62 -5.68 13.09
C GLY A 330 -12.89 -4.99 11.95
N ILE A 331 -11.61 -5.35 11.73
CA ILE A 331 -10.69 -4.81 10.71
C ILE A 331 -11.41 -4.16 9.51
N MET A 332 -11.92 -4.99 8.58
CA MET A 332 -12.71 -4.56 7.42
C MET A 332 -13.95 -5.44 7.20
N GLY A 333 -14.24 -6.36 8.13
CA GLY A 333 -15.41 -7.21 8.10
C GLY A 333 -16.65 -6.47 8.58
N LYS A 334 -17.76 -6.58 7.84
CA LYS A 334 -19.08 -6.05 8.21
C LYS A 334 -20.10 -7.17 8.16
N ALA A 335 -21.11 -7.12 9.03
CA ALA A 335 -22.10 -8.18 9.09
C ALA A 335 -23.45 -7.78 8.52
N ILE A 336 -24.09 -8.71 7.82
CA ILE A 336 -25.48 -8.61 7.38
C ILE A 336 -26.26 -9.84 7.83
N HIS A 337 -27.57 -9.73 7.86
CA HIS A 337 -28.42 -10.86 8.21
C HIS A 337 -28.38 -11.93 7.10
N PRO A 338 -28.26 -13.23 7.41
CA PRO A 338 -28.26 -14.30 6.41
C PRO A 338 -29.49 -14.30 5.49
N ALA A 339 -30.65 -13.89 5.99
CA ALA A 339 -31.85 -13.72 5.15
C ALA A 339 -31.63 -12.74 3.99
N SER A 340 -30.86 -11.66 4.19
CA SER A 340 -30.53 -10.71 3.13
C SER A 340 -29.64 -11.34 2.06
N MET A 341 -28.75 -12.27 2.44
CA MET A 341 -27.90 -13.00 1.48
C MET A 341 -28.76 -13.79 0.49
N TYR A 342 -29.72 -14.57 0.99
CA TYR A 342 -30.59 -15.39 0.13
C TYR A 342 -31.55 -14.57 -0.71
N LEU A 343 -32.16 -13.52 -0.13
CA LEU A 343 -33.11 -12.67 -0.84
C LEU A 343 -32.47 -11.77 -1.90
N LEU A 344 -31.15 -11.54 -1.81
CA LEU A 344 -30.36 -10.85 -2.83
C LEU A 344 -29.73 -11.86 -3.80
N ASP A 345 -30.49 -12.89 -4.18
CA ASP A 345 -30.10 -13.97 -5.10
C ASP A 345 -28.74 -14.61 -4.79
N SER A 346 -28.34 -14.63 -3.52
CA SER A 346 -27.04 -15.16 -3.07
C SER A 346 -25.82 -14.49 -3.72
N PHE A 347 -25.96 -13.27 -4.24
CA PHE A 347 -24.81 -12.45 -4.67
C PHE A 347 -23.86 -12.14 -3.50
N LEU A 348 -24.44 -11.88 -2.33
CA LEU A 348 -23.68 -11.70 -1.09
C LEU A 348 -23.58 -13.04 -0.37
N ALA A 349 -22.37 -13.58 -0.33
CA ALA A 349 -22.02 -14.77 0.43
C ALA A 349 -21.01 -14.41 1.53
N ILE A 350 -20.73 -15.38 2.40
CA ILE A 350 -19.70 -15.25 3.42
C ILE A 350 -18.34 -15.05 2.72
N GLY A 351 -17.68 -13.92 3.00
CA GLY A 351 -16.42 -13.57 2.34
C GLY A 351 -16.56 -12.67 1.11
N THR A 352 -17.77 -12.42 0.60
CA THR A 352 -17.96 -11.51 -0.56
C THR A 352 -17.44 -10.12 -0.21
N GLN A 353 -16.57 -9.57 -1.05
CA GLN A 353 -16.14 -8.19 -0.96
C GLN A 353 -17.24 -7.27 -1.51
N MET A 354 -17.74 -6.38 -0.67
CA MET A 354 -18.70 -5.35 -1.04
C MET A 354 -18.01 -3.98 -1.02
N LYS A 355 -18.13 -3.22 -2.11
CA LYS A 355 -17.79 -1.79 -2.08
C LYS A 355 -18.90 -1.02 -1.38
N ILE A 356 -18.52 -0.06 -0.56
CA ILE A 356 -19.45 0.69 0.29
C ILE A 356 -19.19 2.18 0.18
N GLU A 357 -20.25 2.95 0.37
CA GLU A 357 -20.19 4.40 0.50
C GLU A 357 -19.48 4.81 1.81
N ARG A 358 -19.83 4.15 2.93
CA ARG A 358 -19.33 4.48 4.27
C ARG A 358 -19.59 3.36 5.29
N PRO A 359 -18.76 3.23 6.35
CA PRO A 359 -17.42 3.78 6.49
C PRO A 359 -16.37 2.89 5.82
N GLY A 360 -15.42 3.51 5.14
CA GLY A 360 -14.39 2.85 4.33
C GLY A 360 -14.78 2.77 2.85
N LYS A 361 -13.91 2.16 2.03
CA LYS A 361 -14.14 1.96 0.58
C LYS A 361 -14.78 0.62 0.25
N SER A 362 -14.52 -0.37 1.10
CA SER A 362 -14.99 -1.74 0.92
C SER A 362 -15.13 -2.44 2.27
N CYS A 363 -15.80 -3.57 2.28
CA CYS A 363 -15.85 -4.49 3.40
C CYS A 363 -15.92 -5.93 2.90
N VAL A 364 -15.60 -6.85 3.80
CA VAL A 364 -15.90 -8.28 3.61
C VAL A 364 -17.18 -8.59 4.35
N VAL A 365 -18.12 -9.26 3.70
CA VAL A 365 -19.41 -9.60 4.28
C VAL A 365 -19.30 -10.85 5.16
N THR A 366 -19.84 -10.76 6.38
CA THR A 366 -19.97 -11.87 7.33
C THR A 366 -21.42 -12.02 7.80
N PRO A 367 -21.87 -13.20 8.24
CA PRO A 367 -23.23 -13.37 8.74
C PRO A 367 -23.37 -12.87 10.19
N CYS A 368 -24.52 -12.30 10.52
CA CYS A 368 -24.98 -12.06 11.88
C CYS A 368 -26.50 -12.21 11.93
N ASP A 369 -26.99 -13.22 12.64
CA ASP A 369 -28.40 -13.57 12.78
C ASP A 369 -29.13 -12.80 13.89
N SER A 370 -28.40 -12.10 14.77
CA SER A 370 -28.99 -11.29 15.85
C SER A 370 -29.37 -9.86 15.45
N ILE A 371 -29.04 -9.43 14.22
CA ILE A 371 -29.43 -8.11 13.69
C ILE A 371 -30.70 -8.22 12.84
N MET A 372 -31.31 -7.08 12.50
CA MET A 372 -32.55 -7.13 11.72
C MET A 372 -32.28 -7.47 10.26
N GLY A 373 -33.00 -8.48 9.75
CA GLY A 373 -32.98 -8.87 8.34
C GLY A 373 -33.80 -7.95 7.43
N PRO A 374 -33.94 -8.35 6.15
CA PRO A 374 -34.64 -7.56 5.14
C PRO A 374 -36.16 -7.59 5.36
N VAL A 375 -36.86 -6.61 4.81
CA VAL A 375 -38.32 -6.58 4.75
C VAL A 375 -38.74 -6.65 3.29
N VAL A 376 -39.61 -7.59 2.94
CA VAL A 376 -40.00 -7.87 1.55
C VAL A 376 -41.51 -7.81 1.37
N LYS A 377 -41.94 -7.38 0.19
CA LYS A 377 -43.32 -7.49 -0.31
C LYS A 377 -43.42 -8.73 -1.20
N LEU A 378 -44.39 -9.59 -0.93
CA LEU A 378 -44.67 -10.78 -1.74
C LEU A 378 -45.64 -10.47 -2.88
N LYS A 379 -45.70 -11.35 -3.88
CA LYS A 379 -46.59 -11.24 -5.06
C LYS A 379 -48.08 -11.18 -4.74
N ASP A 380 -48.50 -11.66 -3.56
CA ASP A 380 -49.87 -11.58 -3.07
C ASP A 380 -50.21 -10.23 -2.38
N GLY A 381 -49.22 -9.33 -2.27
CA GLY A 381 -49.36 -8.02 -1.63
C GLY A 381 -48.97 -7.99 -0.15
N SER A 382 -48.74 -9.14 0.49
CA SER A 382 -48.31 -9.20 1.89
C SER A 382 -46.89 -8.65 2.10
N VAL A 383 -46.62 -8.13 3.29
CA VAL A 383 -45.30 -7.63 3.69
C VAL A 383 -44.79 -8.46 4.85
N VAL A 384 -43.62 -9.08 4.67
CA VAL A 384 -43.04 -10.01 5.63
C VAL A 384 -41.57 -9.68 5.90
N GLN A 385 -41.11 -10.02 7.10
CA GLN A 385 -39.70 -9.95 7.49
C GLN A 385 -39.26 -11.35 7.89
N PRO A 386 -38.51 -12.09 7.04
CA PRO A 386 -37.97 -13.38 7.43
C PRO A 386 -36.98 -13.22 8.58
N LEU A 387 -37.11 -14.06 9.60
CA LEU A 387 -36.28 -14.07 10.79
C LEU A 387 -35.11 -15.05 10.67
N THR A 388 -35.20 -16.03 9.76
CA THR A 388 -34.12 -17.00 9.53
C THR A 388 -33.73 -17.14 8.07
N SER A 389 -32.57 -17.76 7.81
CA SER A 389 -32.12 -18.13 6.46
C SER A 389 -33.07 -19.09 5.76
N GLU A 390 -33.63 -20.05 6.49
CA GLU A 390 -34.52 -21.08 5.94
C GLU A 390 -35.86 -20.47 5.51
N GLU A 391 -36.39 -19.54 6.30
CA GLU A 391 -37.57 -18.76 5.91
C GLU A 391 -37.30 -17.93 4.66
N ALA A 392 -36.17 -17.23 4.62
CA ALA A 392 -35.78 -16.41 3.48
C ALA A 392 -35.69 -17.24 2.18
N GLN A 393 -35.06 -18.40 2.22
CA GLN A 393 -34.95 -19.31 1.06
C GLN A 393 -36.31 -19.74 0.51
N LYS A 394 -37.26 -20.08 1.39
CA LYS A 394 -38.63 -20.45 0.99
C LYS A 394 -39.39 -19.29 0.36
N LEU A 395 -39.10 -18.05 0.77
CA LEU A 395 -39.77 -16.86 0.27
C LEU A 395 -39.23 -16.35 -1.07
N VAL A 396 -37.98 -16.69 -1.46
CA VAL A 396 -37.35 -16.20 -2.70
C VAL A 396 -38.28 -16.26 -3.92
N PRO A 397 -38.98 -17.37 -4.25
CA PRO A 397 -39.83 -17.45 -5.44
C PRO A 397 -41.06 -16.53 -5.42
N TYR A 398 -41.46 -16.09 -4.22
CA TYR A 398 -42.68 -15.32 -3.97
C TYR A 398 -42.43 -13.82 -3.77
N VAL A 399 -41.17 -13.40 -3.66
CA VAL A 399 -40.81 -11.99 -3.46
C VAL A 399 -41.10 -11.20 -4.73
N GLU A 400 -41.88 -10.12 -4.59
CA GLU A 400 -42.13 -9.13 -5.63
C GLU A 400 -41.12 -7.97 -5.52
N LYS A 401 -40.87 -7.51 -4.29
CA LYS A 401 -39.99 -6.35 -4.04
C LYS A 401 -39.33 -6.43 -2.68
N ILE A 402 -38.04 -6.12 -2.61
CA ILE A 402 -37.33 -5.88 -1.34
C ILE A 402 -37.55 -4.41 -0.95
N LEU A 403 -38.18 -4.18 0.20
CA LEU A 403 -38.49 -2.84 0.71
C LEU A 403 -37.33 -2.26 1.52
N PHE A 404 -36.69 -3.11 2.33
CA PHE A 404 -35.53 -2.78 3.14
C PHE A 404 -34.52 -3.92 3.10
N LEU A 405 -33.24 -3.61 2.89
CA LEU A 405 -32.16 -4.62 2.88
C LEU A 405 -31.87 -5.23 4.27
N GLY A 406 -32.26 -4.53 5.34
CA GLY A 406 -31.92 -4.89 6.71
C GLY A 406 -30.69 -4.14 7.23
N ASP A 407 -30.12 -4.66 8.30
CA ASP A 407 -28.98 -4.05 8.99
C ASP A 407 -27.64 -4.37 8.31
N LEU A 408 -26.76 -3.37 8.30
CA LEU A 408 -25.32 -3.55 8.10
C LEU A 408 -24.63 -3.19 9.41
N LEU A 409 -24.06 -4.19 10.07
CA LEU A 409 -23.35 -4.05 11.34
C LEU A 409 -21.92 -3.57 11.10
N ILE A 410 -21.54 -2.51 11.81
CA ILE A 410 -20.28 -1.79 11.61
C ILE A 410 -19.59 -1.55 12.95
N SER A 411 -18.31 -1.93 13.02
CA SER A 411 -17.45 -1.81 14.20
C SER A 411 -16.90 -0.42 14.43
#